data_AF-A0A6N9YLF4-F1
#
_entry.id   AF-A0A6N9YLF4-F1
#
_cell.length_a   1.000
_cell.length_b   1.000
_cell.length_c   1.000
_cell.angle_alpha   90.00
_cell.angle_beta   90.00
_cell.angle_gamma   90.00
#
_symmetry.space_group_name_H-M   'P 1'
#
loop_
_entity.id
_entity.type
_entity.pdbx_description
1 polymer ?
#
loop_
_entity_poly.entity_id
_entity_poly.type
_entity_poly.pdbx_seq_one_letter_code
_entity_poly.pdbx_strand_id
1 'polypeptide(L)' 'MLLLDDTWTTGARVQSLSHALKDAGANKVAAVVLGRWVNPSWPDSQALISHLRRSTTFDLSRCVVGRPA' A
#
# COMPACT_ATOMS: atom_id res chain seq x y z
N MET A 1 -4.60 15.80 -2.13
CA MET A 1 -5.47 14.91 -1.33
C MET A 1 -4.69 13.66 -0.93
N LEU A 2 -4.91 13.17 0.28
CA LEU A 2 -4.37 11.89 0.76
C LEU A 2 -5.53 10.90 0.95
N LEU A 3 -5.41 9.73 0.34
CA LEU A 3 -6.29 8.59 0.53
C LEU A 3 -5.66 7.64 1.56
N LEU A 4 -6.47 7.18 2.52
CA LEU A 4 -6.07 6.18 3.48
C LEU A 4 -6.93 4.93 3.28
N ASP A 5 -6.29 3.78 3.13
CA ASP A 5 -6.94 2.47 3.03
C ASP A 5 -6.20 1.49 3.95
N ASP A 6 -6.88 0.51 4.52
CA ASP A 6 -6.25 -0.49 5.38
C ASP A 6 -5.59 -1.58 4.54
N THR A 7 -6.22 -1.99 3.44
CA THR A 7 -5.80 -3.17 2.68
C THR A 7 -5.83 -2.95 1.16
N TRP A 8 -4.67 -3.10 0.52
CA TRP A 8 -4.54 -3.11 -0.94
C TRP A 8 -4.82 -4.51 -1.48
N THR A 9 -5.87 -4.65 -2.28
CA THR A 9 -6.15 -5.85 -3.07
C THR A 9 -5.84 -5.59 -4.55
N THR A 10 -6.84 -5.17 -5.33
CA THR A 10 -6.70 -4.80 -6.75
C THR A 10 -6.39 -3.32 -6.94
N GLY A 11 -6.68 -2.49 -5.94
CA GLY A 11 -6.54 -1.03 -6.03
C GLY A 11 -7.74 -0.32 -6.66
N ALA A 12 -8.81 -1.03 -7.03
CA ALA A 12 -9.96 -0.45 -7.74
C ALA A 12 -10.62 0.71 -6.97
N ARG A 13 -10.76 0.60 -5.64
CA ARG A 13 -11.31 1.68 -4.79
C ARG A 13 -10.42 2.91 -4.79
N VAL A 14 -9.11 2.73 -4.62
CA VAL A 14 -8.13 3.83 -4.67
C VAL A 14 -8.13 4.50 -6.04
N GLN A 15 -8.22 3.73 -7.13
CA GLN A 15 -8.28 4.29 -8.49
C GLN A 15 -9.55 5.11 -8.71
N SER A 16 -10.71 4.57 -8.34
CA SER A 16 -12.00 5.26 -8.47
C SER A 16 -12.03 6.56 -7.67
N LEU A 17 -11.61 6.51 -6.40
CA LEU A 17 -11.52 7.71 -5.56
C LEU A 17 -10.50 8.71 -6.12
N SER A 18 -9.34 8.25 -6.59
CA SER A 18 -8.34 9.14 -7.19
C SER A 18 -8.88 9.87 -8.41
N HIS A 19 -9.70 9.20 -9.22
CA HIS A 19 -10.36 9.82 -10.36
C HIS A 19 -11.38 10.87 -9.90
N ALA A 20 -12.30 10.52 -9.00
CA ALA A 20 -13.31 11.44 -8.47
C ALA A 20 -12.70 12.68 -7.82
N LEU A 21 -11.60 12.52 -7.08
CA LEU A 21 -10.90 13.65 -6.45
C LEU A 21 -10.22 14.55 -7.47
N LYS A 22 -9.62 13.98 -8.52
CA LYS A 22 -9.03 14.78 -9.61
C LYS A 22 -10.09 15.55 -10.38
N ASP A 23 -11.24 14.92 -10.63
CA ASP A 23 -12.38 15.56 -11.29
C ASP A 23 -12.95 16.71 -10.44
N ALA A 24 -12.93 16.56 -9.11
CA ALA A 24 -13.24 17.62 -8.15
C ALA A 24 -12.14 18.69 -7.98
N GLY A 25 -11.10 18.68 -8.84
CA GLY A 25 -10.05 19.71 -8.87
C GLY A 25 -8.80 19.40 -8.04
N ALA A 26 -8.67 18.20 -7.47
CA ALA A 26 -7.43 17.83 -6.79
C ALA A 26 -6.27 17.70 -7.77
N ASN A 27 -5.29 18.61 -7.69
CA ASN A 27 -4.10 18.58 -8.55
C ASN A 27 -3.23 17.33 -8.31
N LYS A 28 -3.15 16.86 -7.05
CA LYS A 28 -2.41 15.65 -6.68
C LYS A 28 -3.21 14.79 -5.72
N VAL A 29 -3.20 13.48 -5.96
CA VAL A 29 -3.78 12.45 -5.10
C VAL A 29 -2.70 11.41 -4.81
N ALA A 30 -2.48 11.11 -3.54
CA ALA A 30 -1.61 10.03 -3.08
C ALA A 30 -2.41 9.06 -2.22
N ALA A 31 -2.03 7.79 -2.21
CA ALA A 31 -2.65 6.78 -1.37
C ALA A 31 -1.60 6.19 -0.42
N VAL A 32 -1.98 6.06 0.85
CA VAL A 32 -1.24 5.33 1.87
C VAL A 32 -2.10 4.14 2.26
N VAL A 33 -1.52 2.94 2.12
CA VAL A 33 -2.21 1.69 2.43
C VAL A 33 -1.36 0.85 3.37
N LEU A 34 -1.97 0.36 4.45
CA LEU A 34 -1.26 -0.27 5.56
C LEU A 34 -0.81 -1.70 5.24
N GLY A 35 -1.66 -2.47 4.57
CA GLY A 35 -1.40 -3.85 4.19
C GLY A 35 -1.64 -4.10 2.71
N ARG A 36 -1.03 -5.15 2.17
CA ARG A 36 -1.35 -5.65 0.83
C ARG A 36 -1.70 -7.13 0.91
N TRP A 37 -2.89 -7.47 0.43
CA TRP A 37 -3.30 -8.86 0.27
C TRP A 37 -2.82 -9.36 -1.11
N VAL A 38 -2.01 -10.41 -1.12
CA VAL A 38 -1.38 -10.94 -2.33
C VAL A 38 -1.84 -12.37 -2.56
N ASN A 39 -2.35 -12.67 -3.76
CA ASN A 39 -2.73 -14.02 -4.14
C ASN A 39 -1.52 -14.81 -4.67
N PRO A 40 -1.05 -15.87 -3.98
CA PRO A 40 0.12 -16.64 -4.41
C PRO A 40 -0.07 -17.44 -5.70
N SER A 41 -1.31 -17.67 -6.15
CA SER A 41 -1.54 -18.38 -7.40
C SER A 41 -1.37 -17.52 -8.64
N TRP A 42 -1.27 -16.19 -8.50
CA TRP A 42 -1.07 -15.29 -9.64
C TRP A 42 0.42 -15.18 -9.99
N PRO A 43 0.86 -15.56 -11.21
CA PRO A 43 2.26 -15.50 -11.63
C PRO A 43 2.94 -14.15 -11.37
N ASP A 44 2.27 -13.03 -11.66
CA ASP A 44 2.84 -11.68 -11.50
C ASP A 44 3.14 -11.31 -10.04
N SER A 45 2.55 -12.03 -9.08
CA SER A 45 2.79 -11.81 -7.66
C SER A 45 4.07 -12.47 -7.14
N GLN A 46 4.65 -13.42 -7.89
CA GLN A 46 5.73 -14.27 -7.38
C GLN A 46 6.98 -13.50 -7.01
N ALA A 47 7.34 -12.47 -7.79
CA ALA A 47 8.47 -11.60 -7.50
C ALA A 47 8.29 -10.87 -6.16
N LEU A 48 7.09 -10.32 -5.93
CA LEU A 48 6.75 -9.66 -4.67
C LEU A 48 6.76 -10.64 -3.50
N ILE A 49 6.13 -11.81 -3.64
CA ILE A 49 6.10 -12.84 -2.59
C ILE A 49 7.51 -13.31 -2.23
N SER A 50 8.36 -13.53 -3.24
CA SER A 50 9.76 -13.94 -3.05
C SER A 50 10.59 -12.85 -2.36
N HIS A 51 10.26 -11.58 -2.57
CA HIS A 51 10.84 -10.48 -1.82
C HIS A 51 10.35 -10.50 -0.37
N LEU A 52 9.04 -10.51 -0.15
CA LEU A 52 8.43 -10.48 1.19
C LEU A 52 8.88 -11.63 2.08
N ARG A 53 9.07 -12.84 1.52
CA ARG A 53 9.58 -14.01 2.26
C ARG A 53 11.03 -13.87 2.72
N ARG A 54 11.83 -13.03 2.05
CA ARG A 54 13.23 -12.75 2.41
C ARG A 54 13.37 -11.52 3.29
N SER A 55 12.34 -10.68 3.36
CA SER A 55 12.32 -9.49 4.20
C SER A 55 12.25 -9.87 5.67
N THR A 56 12.81 -9.01 6.52
CA THR A 56 12.61 -9.12 7.97
C THR A 56 11.13 -9.03 8.29
N THR A 57 10.63 -9.92 9.15
CA THR A 57 9.27 -9.86 9.66
C THR A 57 9.02 -8.51 10.32
N PHE A 58 7.84 -7.96 10.07
CA PHE A 58 7.40 -6.74 10.75
C PHE A 58 7.26 -7.01 12.25
N ASP A 59 7.79 -6.09 13.05
CA ASP A 59 7.78 -6.16 14.51
C ASP A 59 7.17 -4.86 15.06
N LEU A 60 6.01 -4.98 15.71
CA LEU A 60 5.29 -3.86 16.30
C LEU A 60 6.06 -3.17 17.42
N SER A 61 7.03 -3.84 18.05
CA SER A 61 7.88 -3.29 19.10
C SER A 61 9.06 -2.48 18.55
N ARG A 62 9.32 -2.54 17.24
CA ARG A 62 10.45 -1.90 16.59
C ARG A 62 10.00 -0.71 15.73
N CYS A 63 10.25 0.51 16.21
CA CYS A 63 10.01 1.72 15.42
C CYS A 63 10.96 1.80 14.21
N VAL A 64 10.40 1.86 13.00
CA VAL A 64 11.17 1.96 11.74
C VAL A 64 11.93 3.28 11.60
N VAL A 65 11.47 4.33 12.29
CA VAL A 65 12.04 5.68 12.19
C VAL A 65 13.15 5.92 13.21
N GLY A 66 13.41 4.96 14.11
CA GLY A 66 14.30 5.16 15.26
C GLY A 66 13.74 6.18 16.27
N ARG A 67 14.37 6.26 17.44
CA ARG A 67 14.03 7.30 18.42
C ARG A 67 14.66 8.62 17.92
N PRO A 68 13.88 9.69 17.68
CA PRO A 68 14.48 10.98 17.37
C PRO A 68 15.37 11.43 18.54
N ALA A 69 16.52 12.02 18.22
CA ALA A 69 17.49 12.56 19.18
C ALA A 69 16.89 13.71 19.99
#